data_AF-A0A2G1YAL8-F1
#
_entry.id   AF-A0A2G1YAL8-F1
#
_cell.length_a   1.000
_cell.length_b   1.000
_cell.length_c   1.000
_cell.angle_alpha   90.00
_cell.angle_beta   90.00
_cell.angle_gamma   90.00
#
_symmetry.space_group_name_H-M   'P 1'
#
loop_
_entity.id
_entity.type
_entity.pdbx_description
1 polymer ?
#
loop_
_entity_poly.entity_id
_entity_poly.type
_entity_poly.pdbx_seq_one_letter_code
_entity_poly.pdbx_strand_id
1 'polypeptide(L)'
;KTGLFENTYLVISILIVPILEELLFRRLIFRKLLKQYNVITSIILTSFLFAINHQSLGNFFAYFFIGFVYTYFYYLTKNLWLIVLLHILYNILASITIIKIYPIDNSIYFIGLFTYLICGLVVFLTLKNIKKLIMVN
;
A
#
# COMPACT_ATOMS: atom_id res chain seq x y z
N LYS A 1 -28.64 -16.33 -2.88
CA LYS A 1 -28.72 -14.98 -2.26
C LYS A 1 -27.37 -14.49 -1.73
N THR A 2 -26.53 -15.36 -1.14
CA THR A 2 -25.21 -15.02 -0.58
C THR A 2 -24.28 -14.28 -1.55
N GLY A 3 -24.07 -14.80 -2.75
CA GLY A 3 -23.15 -14.26 -3.77
C GLY A 3 -23.30 -12.78 -4.15
N LEU A 4 -24.49 -12.19 -3.98
CA LEU A 4 -24.64 -10.74 -4.21
C LEU A 4 -23.96 -9.93 -3.10
N PHE A 5 -24.13 -10.33 -1.84
CA PHE A 5 -23.48 -9.69 -0.69
C PHE A 5 -21.97 -9.91 -0.69
N GLU A 6 -21.51 -11.11 -1.07
CA GLU A 6 -20.09 -11.44 -1.22
C GLU A 6 -19.42 -10.53 -2.27
N ASN A 7 -20.05 -10.37 -3.44
CA ASN A 7 -19.58 -9.45 -4.48
C ASN A 7 -19.58 -7.99 -4.02
N THR A 8 -20.63 -7.53 -3.33
CA THR A 8 -20.69 -6.15 -2.79
C THR A 8 -19.60 -5.91 -1.74
N TYR A 9 -19.36 -6.87 -0.83
CA TYR A 9 -18.31 -6.79 0.18
C TYR A 9 -16.91 -6.71 -0.46
N LEU A 10 -16.65 -7.53 -1.48
CA LEU A 10 -15.39 -7.54 -2.22
C LEU A 10 -15.13 -6.22 -2.97
N VAL A 11 -16.17 -5.60 -3.56
CA VAL A 11 -16.04 -4.27 -4.19
C VAL A 11 -15.74 -3.18 -3.14
N ILE A 12 -16.36 -3.25 -1.95
CA ILE A 12 -16.13 -2.29 -0.87
C ILE A 12 -14.71 -2.42 -0.28
N SER A 13 -14.22 -3.65 -0.05
CA SER A 13 -12.89 -3.90 0.51
C SER A 13 -11.76 -3.57 -0.47
N ILE A 14 -11.99 -3.70 -1.78
CA ILE A 14 -11.00 -3.35 -2.81
C ILE A 14 -11.00 -1.84 -3.13
N LEU A 15 -12.14 -1.15 -3.15
CA LEU A 15 -12.22 0.25 -3.59
C LEU A 15 -12.34 1.27 -2.45
N ILE A 16 -13.21 1.02 -1.47
CA ILE A 16 -13.60 2.02 -0.47
C ILE A 16 -12.70 1.98 0.76
N VAL A 17 -12.36 0.79 1.25
CA VAL A 17 -11.50 0.62 2.43
C VAL A 17 -10.12 1.28 2.23
N PRO A 18 -9.40 1.08 1.10
CA PRO A 18 -8.13 1.76 0.86
C PRO A 18 -8.20 3.29 0.91
N ILE A 19 -9.30 3.90 0.44
CA ILE A 19 -9.48 5.37 0.50
C ILE A 19 -9.53 5.83 1.96
N LEU A 20 -10.26 5.12 2.82
CA LEU A 20 -10.38 5.43 4.24
C LEU A 20 -9.07 5.19 4.98
N GLU A 21 -8.36 4.10 4.67
CA GLU A 21 -7.06 3.80 5.27
C GLU A 21 -5.98 4.81 4.87
N GLU A 22 -5.88 5.21 3.59
CA GLU A 22 -4.91 6.25 3.21
C GLU A 22 -5.24 7.61 3.84
N LEU A 23 -6.52 7.97 3.96
CA LEU A 23 -6.94 9.16 4.69
C LEU A 23 -6.51 9.09 6.17
N LEU A 24 -6.75 7.96 6.85
CA LEU A 24 -6.38 7.77 8.25
C LEU A 24 -4.86 7.75 8.44
N PHE A 25 -4.16 6.80 7.81
CA PHE A 25 -2.74 6.57 8.06
C PHE A 25 -1.85 7.66 7.47
N ARG A 26 -2.10 8.10 6.22
CA ARG A 26 -1.18 8.98 5.49
C ARG A 26 -1.58 10.45 5.65
N ARG A 27 -2.87 10.79 5.59
CA ARG A 27 -3.32 12.21 5.75
C ARG A 27 -3.46 12.65 7.21
N LEU A 28 -3.86 11.78 8.14
CA LEU A 28 -4.00 12.13 9.58
C LEU A 28 -2.80 11.69 10.43
N ILE A 29 -2.56 10.38 10.59
CA ILE A 29 -1.57 9.83 11.53
C ILE A 29 -0.15 10.29 11.17
N PHE A 30 0.32 10.00 9.95
CA PHE A 30 1.68 10.36 9.53
C PHE A 30 1.93 11.87 9.59
N ARG A 31 0.97 12.70 9.17
CA ARG A 31 1.10 14.18 9.24
C ARG A 31 1.03 14.72 10.67
N LYS A 32 0.46 13.99 11.62
CA LYS A 32 0.54 14.31 13.06
C LYS A 32 1.91 13.92 13.62
N LEU A 33 2.40 12.72 13.32
CA LEU A 33 3.71 12.23 13.76
C LEU A 33 4.85 13.10 13.23
N LEU A 34 4.79 13.56 11.97
CA LEU A 34 5.76 14.49 11.37
C LEU A 34 5.85 15.87 12.06
N LYS A 35 4.91 16.22 12.96
CA LYS A 35 5.00 17.43 13.80
C LYS A 35 5.69 17.20 15.14
N GLN A 36 5.97 15.94 15.49
CA GLN A 36 6.45 15.52 16.81
C GLN A 36 7.76 14.70 16.73
N TYR A 37 8.02 14.05 15.60
CA TYR A 37 9.14 13.15 15.37
C TYR A 37 9.79 13.41 14.00
N ASN A 38 11.01 12.91 13.82
CA ASN A 38 11.69 12.93 12.52
C ASN A 38 10.95 12.06 11.48
N VAL A 39 11.33 12.20 10.21
CA VAL A 39 10.69 11.49 9.08
C VAL A 39 10.77 9.97 9.22
N ILE A 40 11.93 9.41 9.59
CA ILE A 40 12.14 7.96 9.67
C ILE A 40 11.27 7.35 10.77
N THR A 41 11.30 7.93 11.96
CA THR A 41 10.44 7.53 13.09
C THR A 41 8.95 7.65 12.72
N SER A 42 8.55 8.72 12.03
CA SER A 42 7.16 8.92 11.60
C SER A 42 6.71 7.86 10.58
N ILE A 43 7.56 7.47 9.63
CA ILE A 43 7.28 6.39 8.66
C ILE A 43 7.13 5.07 9.40
N ILE A 44 8.10 4.70 10.26
CA ILE A 44 8.11 3.43 10.99
C ILE A 44 6.86 3.29 11.87
N LEU A 45 6.54 4.32 12.68
CA LEU A 45 5.36 4.29 13.55
C LEU A 45 4.03 4.21 12.77
N THR A 46 3.90 4.95 11.66
CA THR A 46 2.70 4.85 10.80
C THR A 46 2.54 3.44 10.23
N SER A 47 3.64 2.83 9.80
CA SER A 47 3.67 1.51 9.16
C SER A 47 3.40 0.39 10.16
N PHE A 48 3.87 0.55 11.40
CA PHE A 48 3.59 -0.35 12.53
C PHE A 48 2.10 -0.32 12.90
N LEU A 49 1.50 0.88 13.02
CA LEU A 49 0.07 1.03 13.28
C LEU A 49 -0.79 0.48 12.13
N PHE A 50 -0.38 0.68 10.86
CA PHE A 50 -1.03 0.11 9.68
C PHE A 50 -1.00 -1.44 9.71
N ALA A 51 0.13 -2.04 10.10
CA ALA A 51 0.27 -3.49 10.22
C ALA A 51 -0.60 -4.10 11.34
N ILE A 52 -0.71 -3.43 12.49
CA ILE A 52 -1.60 -3.86 13.58
C ILE A 52 -3.08 -3.78 13.17
N ASN A 53 -3.47 -2.74 12.42
CA ASN A 53 -4.84 -2.55 11.94
C ASN A 53 -5.38 -3.73 11.10
N HIS A 54 -4.47 -4.47 10.44
CA HIS A 54 -4.79 -5.62 9.60
C HIS A 54 -5.00 -6.94 10.39
N GLN A 55 -4.84 -6.94 11.71
CA GLN A 55 -5.24 -8.01 12.65
C GLN A 55 -4.67 -9.43 12.39
N SER A 56 -3.72 -9.58 11.46
CA SER A 56 -3.13 -10.86 11.07
C SER A 56 -1.64 -10.91 11.41
N LEU A 57 -1.30 -11.59 12.50
CA LEU A 57 0.08 -11.72 12.98
C LEU A 57 0.98 -12.46 11.97
N GLY A 58 0.46 -13.49 11.28
CA GLY A 58 1.23 -14.23 10.26
C GLY A 58 1.65 -13.37 9.08
N ASN A 59 0.82 -12.37 8.71
CA ASN A 59 1.09 -11.45 7.62
C ASN A 59 1.65 -10.09 8.10
N PHE A 60 1.94 -9.93 9.40
CA PHE A 60 2.31 -8.65 10.00
C PHE A 60 3.47 -7.96 9.28
N PHE A 61 4.53 -8.70 8.96
CA PHE A 61 5.70 -8.15 8.26
C PHE A 61 5.38 -7.71 6.82
N ALA A 62 4.45 -8.38 6.12
CA ALA A 62 4.01 -7.98 4.80
C ALA A 62 3.20 -6.67 4.87
N TYR A 63 2.26 -6.56 5.80
CA TYR A 63 1.49 -5.32 6.03
C TYR A 63 2.38 -4.17 6.52
N PHE A 64 3.39 -4.44 7.35
CA PHE A 64 4.38 -3.44 7.76
C PHE A 64 5.21 -2.96 6.56
N PHE A 65 5.66 -3.87 5.69
CA PHE A 65 6.47 -3.52 4.53
C PHE A 65 5.69 -2.71 3.49
N ILE A 66 4.50 -3.14 3.08
CA ILE A 66 3.66 -2.34 2.16
C ILE A 66 3.23 -1.02 2.83
N GLY A 67 2.98 -1.05 4.15
CA GLY A 67 2.69 0.13 4.95
C GLY A 67 3.81 1.17 4.92
N PHE A 68 5.06 0.71 4.97
CA PHE A 68 6.29 1.51 4.86
C PHE A 68 6.45 2.09 3.45
N VAL A 69 6.29 1.26 2.42
CA VAL A 69 6.33 1.67 1.00
C VAL A 69 5.32 2.81 0.76
N TYR A 70 4.04 2.62 1.09
CA TYR A 70 3.01 3.65 0.89
C TYR A 70 3.29 4.94 1.67
N THR A 71 3.77 4.85 2.91
CA THR A 71 4.06 6.05 3.71
C THR A 71 5.30 6.80 3.18
N TYR A 72 6.31 6.08 2.67
CA TYR A 72 7.47 6.67 2.00
C TYR A 72 7.10 7.35 0.67
N PHE A 73 6.24 6.73 -0.16
CA PHE A 73 5.76 7.39 -1.38
C PHE A 73 4.83 8.56 -1.11
N TYR A 74 4.04 8.52 -0.04
CA TYR A 74 3.28 9.68 0.41
C TYR A 74 4.21 10.83 0.86
N TYR A 75 5.29 10.54 1.59
CA TYR A 75 6.28 11.53 1.98
C TYR A 75 6.94 12.21 0.78
N LEU A 76 7.40 11.42 -0.21
CA LEU A 76 8.08 11.91 -1.41
C LEU A 76 7.15 12.72 -2.33
N THR A 77 5.97 12.19 -2.63
CA THR A 77 5.08 12.75 -3.66
C THR A 77 4.03 13.72 -3.12
N LYS A 78 3.72 13.65 -1.81
CA LYS A 78 2.66 14.41 -1.11
C LYS A 78 1.25 14.21 -1.70
N ASN A 79 1.09 13.31 -2.66
CA ASN A 79 -0.14 13.06 -3.38
C ASN A 79 -0.85 11.84 -2.79
N LEU A 80 -2.00 12.06 -2.13
CA LEU A 80 -2.77 10.98 -1.52
C LEU A 80 -3.38 10.03 -2.56
N TRP A 81 -3.88 10.57 -3.67
CA TRP A 81 -4.59 9.81 -4.69
C TRP A 81 -3.67 8.82 -5.43
N LEU A 82 -2.38 9.13 -5.55
CA LEU A 82 -1.38 8.19 -6.05
C LEU A 82 -1.25 6.95 -5.16
N ILE A 83 -1.28 7.13 -3.84
CA ILE A 83 -1.15 6.03 -2.87
C ILE A 83 -2.44 5.21 -2.81
N VAL A 84 -3.60 5.89 -2.81
CA VAL A 84 -4.92 5.24 -2.96
C VAL A 84 -4.95 4.36 -4.21
N LEU A 85 -4.48 4.86 -5.37
CA LEU A 85 -4.42 4.09 -6.59
C LEU A 85 -3.48 2.88 -6.48
N LEU A 86 -2.28 3.04 -5.90
CA LEU A 86 -1.34 1.95 -5.68
C LEU A 86 -1.89 0.88 -4.71
N HIS A 87 -2.66 1.29 -3.70
CA HIS A 87 -3.31 0.37 -2.75
C HIS A 87 -4.49 -0.38 -3.38
N ILE A 88 -5.37 0.31 -4.11
CA ILE A 88 -6.46 -0.34 -4.87
C ILE A 88 -5.88 -1.35 -5.88
N LEU A 89 -4.83 -0.98 -6.62
CA LEU A 89 -4.15 -1.89 -7.57
C LEU A 89 -3.54 -3.11 -6.88
N TYR A 90 -2.89 -2.93 -5.71
CA TYR A 90 -2.36 -4.04 -4.92
C TYR A 90 -3.48 -4.99 -4.45
N ASN A 91 -4.61 -4.46 -3.96
CA ASN A 91 -5.73 -5.28 -3.48
C ASN A 91 -6.47 -5.99 -4.64
N ILE A 92 -6.55 -5.39 -5.83
CA ILE A 92 -7.02 -6.08 -7.05
C ILE A 92 -6.08 -7.26 -7.38
N LEU A 93 -4.76 -7.04 -7.41
CA LEU A 93 -3.81 -8.10 -7.76
C LEU A 93 -3.78 -9.22 -6.70
N ALA A 94 -3.81 -8.87 -5.41
CA ALA A 94 -3.86 -9.82 -4.31
C ALA A 94 -5.16 -10.63 -4.27
N SER A 95 -6.32 -10.02 -4.54
CA SER A 95 -7.58 -10.77 -4.63
C SER A 95 -7.58 -11.72 -5.83
N ILE A 96 -7.05 -11.33 -6.99
CA ILE A 96 -6.94 -12.20 -8.18
C ILE A 96 -6.03 -13.40 -7.94
N THR A 97 -4.91 -13.27 -7.20
CA THR A 97 -4.05 -14.41 -6.88
C THR A 97 -4.69 -15.35 -5.84
N ILE A 98 -5.31 -14.80 -4.79
CA ILE A 98 -6.02 -15.58 -3.76
C ILE A 98 -7.20 -16.37 -4.37
N ILE A 99 -7.96 -15.76 -5.29
CA ILE A 99 -9.13 -16.39 -5.93
C ILE A 99 -8.73 -17.53 -6.89
N LYS A 100 -7.48 -17.56 -7.40
CA LYS A 100 -7.06 -18.55 -8.40
C LYS A 100 -6.32 -19.77 -7.86
N ILE A 101 -5.61 -19.68 -6.73
CA ILE A 101 -4.77 -20.78 -6.25
C ILE A 101 -4.79 -20.89 -4.71
N TYR A 102 -5.55 -21.85 -4.19
CA TYR A 102 -5.14 -22.71 -3.07
C TYR A 102 -5.80 -24.09 -3.26
N PRO A 103 -5.14 -25.25 -3.01
CA PRO A 103 -3.82 -25.47 -2.41
C PRO A 103 -2.67 -24.79 -3.15
N ILE A 104 -1.67 -24.34 -2.40
CA ILE A 104 -0.70 -23.33 -2.81
C ILE A 104 0.63 -23.96 -3.24
N ASP A 105 1.16 -23.51 -4.38
CA ASP A 105 2.54 -23.76 -4.82
C ASP A 105 3.41 -22.48 -4.69
N ASN A 106 4.70 -22.59 -5.00
CA ASN A 106 5.63 -21.45 -4.91
C ASN A 106 5.36 -20.35 -5.96
N SER A 107 4.52 -20.58 -6.98
CA SER A 107 4.30 -19.61 -8.07
C SER A 107 3.63 -18.32 -7.59
N ILE A 108 2.75 -18.38 -6.59
CA ILE A 108 2.08 -17.20 -6.02
C ILE A 108 3.12 -16.22 -5.43
N TYR A 109 4.14 -16.75 -4.75
CA TYR A 109 5.23 -15.93 -4.21
C TYR A 109 6.02 -15.22 -5.31
N PHE A 110 6.26 -15.87 -6.45
CA PHE A 110 6.90 -15.23 -7.61
C PHE A 110 6.00 -14.17 -8.27
N ILE A 111 4.68 -14.38 -8.36
CA ILE A 111 3.74 -13.38 -8.89
C ILE A 111 3.64 -12.15 -7.97
N GLY A 112 3.63 -12.37 -6.65
CA GLY A 112 3.73 -11.30 -5.65
C GLY A 112 5.05 -10.53 -5.79
N LEU A 113 6.18 -11.24 -5.85
CA LEU A 113 7.50 -10.65 -6.04
C LEU A 113 7.60 -9.83 -7.34
N PHE A 114 7.05 -10.34 -8.45
CA PHE A 114 7.02 -9.62 -9.73
C PHE A 114 6.15 -8.35 -9.66
N THR A 115 5.05 -8.40 -8.90
CA THR A 115 4.23 -7.21 -8.59
C THR A 115 5.02 -6.18 -7.78
N TYR A 116 5.77 -6.61 -6.75
CA TYR A 116 6.67 -5.73 -5.99
C TYR A 116 7.76 -5.11 -6.88
N LEU A 117 8.31 -5.85 -7.86
CA LEU A 117 9.28 -5.32 -8.83
C LEU A 117 8.65 -4.28 -9.77
N ILE A 118 7.43 -4.49 -10.26
CA ILE A 118 6.70 -3.51 -11.07
C ILE A 118 6.40 -2.24 -10.26
N CYS A 119 5.94 -2.37 -9.01
CA CYS A 119 5.80 -1.22 -8.11
C CYS A 119 7.14 -0.48 -7.92
N GLY A 120 8.24 -1.21 -7.70
CA GLY A 120 9.60 -0.66 -7.61
C GLY A 120 10.06 0.08 -8.87
N LEU A 121 9.66 -0.38 -10.07
CA LEU A 121 9.94 0.28 -11.33
C LEU A 121 9.14 1.59 -11.50
N VAL A 122 7.83 1.59 -11.20
CA VAL A 122 6.99 2.80 -11.23
C VAL A 122 7.52 3.86 -10.25
N VAL A 123 7.93 3.41 -9.06
CA VAL A 123 8.64 4.18 -8.04
C VAL A 123 9.92 4.80 -8.58
N PHE A 124 10.79 4.00 -9.21
CA PHE A 124 12.07 4.44 -9.76
C PHE A 124 11.89 5.47 -10.88
N LEU A 125 10.92 5.26 -11.78
CA LEU A 125 10.61 6.20 -12.86
C LEU A 125 10.04 7.52 -12.32
N THR A 126 9.22 7.47 -11.26
CA THR A 126 8.72 8.67 -10.58
C THR A 126 9.85 9.46 -9.93
N LEU A 127 10.78 8.79 -9.24
CA LEU A 127 11.98 9.40 -8.67
C LEU A 127 12.91 10.01 -9.74
N LYS A 128 13.05 9.34 -10.90
CA LYS A 128 13.84 9.84 -12.04
C LYS A 128 13.24 11.11 -12.64
N ASN A 129 11.91 11.17 -12.77
CA ASN A 129 11.22 12.36 -13.28
C ASN A 129 11.28 13.53 -12.28
N ILE A 130 11.16 13.27 -10.97
CA ILE A 130 11.36 14.30 -9.92
C ILE A 130 12.78 14.85 -9.97
N LYS A 131 13.82 14.00 -10.07
CA LYS A 131 15.21 14.46 -10.27
C LYS A 131 15.37 15.32 -11.52
N LYS A 132 14.75 14.95 -12.65
CA LYS A 132 14.83 15.74 -13.89
C LYS A 132 14.22 17.13 -13.74
N LEU A 133 13.12 17.28 -12.99
CA LEU A 133 12.49 18.57 -12.71
C LEU A 133 13.32 19.46 -11.76
N ILE A 134 14.19 18.88 -10.94
CA ILE A 134 15.07 19.60 -9.99
C ILE A 134 16.39 20.04 -10.66
N MET A 135 16.79 19.43 -11.77
CA MET A 135 18.06 19.73 -12.48
C MET A 135 17.88 20.60 -13.74
N VAL A 136 16.69 21.18 -13.93
CA VAL A 136 16.33 22.05 -15.08
C VAL A 136 15.91 23.46 -14.61
N ASN A 137 15.90 23.69 -13.29
CA ASN A 137 15.71 24.97 -12.60
C ASN A 137 16.96 25.26 -11.75
#